data_AF-A0A2P6G4W6-F1
#
_entry.id   AF-A0A2P6G4W6-F1
#
_cell.length_a   1.000
_cell.length_b   1.000
_cell.length_c   1.000
_cell.angle_alpha   90.00
_cell.angle_beta   90.00
_cell.angle_gamma   90.00
#
_symmetry.space_group_name_H-M   'P 1'
#
loop_
_entity.id
_entity.type
_entity.pdbx_description
1 polymer ?
#
loop_
_entity_poly.entity_id
_entity_poly.type
_entity_poly.pdbx_seq_one_letter_code
_entity_poly.pdbx_strand_id
1 'polypeptide(L)'
;MKKIRFVFKIIFFVVLSVPSLASEPDELINTRITELLRPNWPYEAFLAIPRISELHPTLAIALSKQDGSLEKTNCIEIFYLELQKEFEPKAVLERESLHKLLCRAMQRAVNKTPISQINKTFPGTNDIALKFDFSTGLIKVTEIPYPPLDPLLRLENVFLDETDVLVFGDIELPEELKSEISQSPL
;
A
#
# COMPACT_ATOMS: atom_id res chain seq x y z
N MET A 1 -37.56 -65.77 -7.83
CA MET A 1 -38.04 -65.23 -9.13
C MET A 1 -38.20 -63.72 -9.01
N LYS A 2 -37.74 -62.98 -10.03
CA LYS A 2 -37.91 -61.55 -10.39
C LYS A 2 -38.96 -60.77 -9.55
N LYS A 3 -38.73 -59.53 -9.11
CA LYS A 3 -38.57 -58.36 -9.98
C LYS A 3 -37.90 -57.18 -9.26
N ILE A 4 -36.97 -56.58 -10.00
CA ILE A 4 -36.36 -55.26 -9.85
C ILE A 4 -37.44 -54.17 -9.78
N ARG A 5 -37.33 -53.25 -8.82
CA ARG A 5 -37.83 -51.87 -8.95
C ARG A 5 -36.77 -50.90 -8.43
N PHE A 6 -35.94 -50.49 -9.38
CA PHE A 6 -35.08 -49.31 -9.35
C PHE A 6 -35.91 -48.09 -8.93
N VAL A 7 -35.63 -47.52 -7.75
CA VAL A 7 -36.11 -46.18 -7.38
C VAL A 7 -34.90 -45.26 -7.50
N PHE A 8 -34.75 -44.68 -8.70
CA PHE A 8 -33.83 -43.57 -8.97
C PHE A 8 -34.30 -42.39 -8.10
N LYS A 9 -33.70 -42.23 -6.92
CA LYS A 9 -33.76 -40.95 -6.20
C LYS A 9 -32.89 -39.98 -6.99
N ILE A 10 -33.53 -39.24 -7.90
CA ILE A 10 -32.97 -38.04 -8.52
C ILE A 10 -32.77 -37.05 -7.37
N ILE A 11 -31.55 -37.03 -6.83
CA ILE A 11 -31.08 -35.91 -6.02
C ILE A 11 -30.84 -34.79 -7.02
N PHE A 12 -31.84 -33.94 -7.18
CA PHE A 12 -31.74 -32.70 -7.91
C PHE A 12 -30.80 -31.78 -7.10
N PHE A 13 -29.50 -31.92 -7.33
CA PHE A 13 -28.49 -30.99 -6.85
C PHE A 13 -28.70 -29.68 -7.63
N VAL A 14 -29.61 -28.84 -7.14
CA VAL A 14 -29.59 -27.42 -7.50
C VAL A 14 -28.30 -26.88 -6.91
N VAL A 15 -27.25 -26.87 -7.74
CA VAL A 15 -26.10 -26.00 -7.50
C VAL A 15 -26.66 -24.59 -7.66
N LEU A 16 -27.22 -24.05 -6.58
CA LEU A 16 -27.40 -22.62 -6.39
C LEU A 16 -26.01 -22.03 -6.55
N SER A 17 -25.73 -21.56 -7.75
CA SER A 17 -24.58 -20.74 -8.06
C SER A 17 -24.78 -19.47 -7.24
N VAL A 18 -24.24 -19.47 -6.03
CA VAL A 18 -24.06 -18.22 -5.28
C VAL A 18 -23.28 -17.32 -6.24
N PRO A 19 -23.73 -16.10 -6.56
CA PRO A 19 -22.89 -15.19 -7.31
C PRO A 19 -21.65 -14.99 -6.45
N SER A 20 -20.52 -15.60 -6.83
CA SER A 20 -19.25 -15.20 -6.27
C SER A 20 -19.15 -13.71 -6.56
N LEU A 21 -18.94 -12.90 -5.52
CA LEU A 21 -18.49 -11.52 -5.66
C LEU A 21 -17.34 -11.54 -6.67
N ALA A 22 -17.61 -11.18 -7.91
CA ALA A 22 -16.59 -11.10 -8.93
C ALA A 22 -15.73 -9.90 -8.53
N SER A 23 -14.50 -10.17 -8.09
CA SER A 23 -13.52 -9.12 -7.86
C SER A 23 -13.35 -8.34 -9.17
N GLU A 24 -13.44 -7.02 -9.09
CA GLU A 24 -13.20 -6.15 -10.24
C GLU A 24 -11.78 -6.40 -10.78
N PRO A 25 -11.56 -6.50 -12.10
CA PRO A 25 -10.23 -6.76 -12.64
C PRO A 25 -9.29 -5.58 -12.33
N ASP A 26 -8.03 -5.89 -11.98
CA ASP A 26 -7.02 -4.90 -11.60
C ASP A 26 -6.86 -3.77 -12.62
N GLU A 27 -7.02 -4.06 -13.91
CA GLU A 27 -6.96 -3.06 -14.99
C GLU A 27 -8.03 -1.98 -14.85
N LEU A 28 -9.23 -2.35 -14.44
CA LEU A 28 -10.36 -1.43 -14.27
C LEU A 28 -10.16 -0.56 -13.01
N ILE A 29 -9.65 -1.16 -11.93
CA ILE A 29 -9.30 -0.43 -10.70
C ILE A 29 -8.17 0.56 -11.00
N ASN A 30 -7.11 0.14 -11.69
CA ASN A 30 -5.99 0.98 -12.10
C ASN A 30 -6.44 2.16 -12.98
N THR A 31 -7.35 1.90 -13.91
CA THR A 31 -7.94 2.95 -14.75
C THR A 31 -8.71 3.96 -13.91
N ARG A 32 -9.61 3.49 -13.03
CA ARG A 32 -10.42 4.35 -12.17
C ARG A 32 -9.56 5.22 -11.25
N ILE A 33 -8.57 4.65 -10.58
CA ILE A 33 -7.70 5.42 -9.67
C ILE A 33 -6.83 6.42 -10.44
N THR A 34 -6.39 6.03 -11.64
CA THR A 34 -5.64 6.94 -12.51
C THR A 34 -6.50 8.13 -12.93
N GLU A 35 -7.71 7.90 -13.42
CA GLU A 35 -8.64 8.96 -13.80
C GLU A 35 -8.99 9.88 -12.63
N LEU A 36 -9.06 9.33 -11.42
CA LEU A 36 -9.37 10.06 -10.21
C LEU A 36 -8.24 11.00 -9.78
N LEU A 37 -6.99 10.53 -9.78
CA LEU A 37 -5.85 11.27 -9.25
C LEU A 37 -5.14 12.14 -10.30
N ARG A 38 -5.14 11.74 -11.57
CA ARG A 38 -4.44 12.45 -12.67
C ARG A 38 -4.79 13.94 -12.77
N PRO A 39 -6.06 14.38 -12.64
CA PRO A 39 -6.39 15.81 -12.67
C PRO A 39 -5.67 16.63 -11.59
N ASN A 40 -5.29 16.01 -10.48
CA ASN A 40 -4.57 16.64 -9.37
C ASN A 40 -3.05 16.37 -9.39
N TRP A 41 -2.58 15.59 -10.37
CA TRP A 41 -1.19 15.18 -10.55
C TRP A 41 -0.69 15.58 -11.95
N PRO A 42 -0.10 16.78 -12.11
CA PRO A 42 0.40 17.24 -13.40
C PRO A 42 1.72 16.56 -13.76
N TYR A 43 1.69 15.27 -14.07
CA TYR A 43 2.87 14.44 -14.32
C TYR A 43 3.65 14.91 -15.56
N GLU A 44 2.99 15.56 -16.53
CA GLU A 44 3.61 16.07 -17.75
C GLU A 44 4.73 17.08 -17.45
N ALA A 45 4.62 17.83 -16.36
CA ALA A 45 5.65 18.77 -15.92
C ALA A 45 6.98 18.09 -15.54
N PHE A 46 6.96 16.78 -15.28
CA PHE A 46 8.12 15.98 -14.90
C PHE A 46 8.80 15.31 -16.10
N LEU A 47 8.18 15.30 -17.29
CA LEU A 47 8.72 14.66 -18.49
C LEU A 47 10.05 15.27 -18.97
N ALA A 48 10.32 16.52 -18.60
CA ALA A 48 11.59 17.19 -18.89
C ALA A 48 12.76 16.69 -18.02
N ILE A 49 12.49 15.96 -16.93
CA ILE A 49 13.52 15.44 -16.03
C ILE A 49 14.19 14.23 -16.70
N PRO A 50 15.53 14.24 -16.89
CA PRO A 50 16.22 13.11 -17.49
C PRO A 50 15.98 11.82 -16.72
N ARG A 51 15.83 10.69 -17.43
CA ARG A 51 15.63 9.36 -16.84
C ARG A 51 14.45 9.30 -15.87
N ILE A 52 13.39 10.09 -16.07
CA ILE A 52 12.18 10.02 -15.24
C ILE A 52 11.42 8.71 -15.42
N SER A 53 11.50 8.11 -16.62
CA SER A 53 10.91 6.81 -16.96
C SER A 53 11.55 5.62 -16.23
N GLU A 54 12.66 5.82 -15.53
CA GLU A 54 13.26 4.78 -14.70
C GLU A 54 12.68 4.82 -13.27
N LEU A 55 12.01 5.90 -12.89
CA LEU A 55 11.47 6.11 -11.55
C LEU A 55 9.97 5.84 -11.53
N HIS A 56 9.59 4.87 -10.71
CA HIS A 56 8.19 4.50 -10.47
C HIS A 56 7.91 4.46 -8.97
N PRO A 57 7.94 5.62 -8.30
CA PRO A 57 7.83 5.68 -6.86
C PRO A 57 6.45 5.19 -6.38
N THR A 58 6.44 4.62 -5.18
CA THR A 58 5.22 4.06 -4.58
C THR A 58 4.80 4.90 -3.38
N LEU A 59 3.53 5.31 -3.36
CA LEU A 59 2.90 5.99 -2.25
C LEU A 59 1.97 5.01 -1.52
N ALA A 60 2.25 4.77 -0.25
CA ALA A 60 1.34 4.10 0.67
C ALA A 60 0.38 5.13 1.28
N ILE A 61 -0.89 4.78 1.35
CA ILE A 61 -1.99 5.58 1.88
C ILE A 61 -2.68 4.75 2.97
N ALA A 62 -2.77 5.30 4.18
CA ALA A 62 -3.54 4.73 5.26
C ALA A 62 -4.86 5.49 5.42
N LEU A 63 -5.95 4.73 5.49
CA LEU A 63 -7.31 5.19 5.66
C LEU A 63 -7.83 4.78 7.03
N SER A 64 -8.58 5.68 7.67
CA SER A 64 -9.16 5.40 8.99
C SER A 64 -10.18 4.28 8.91
N LYS A 65 -10.06 3.31 9.82
CA LYS A 65 -11.04 2.21 9.94
C LYS A 65 -12.43 2.69 10.38
N GLN A 66 -12.51 3.86 11.02
CA GLN A 66 -13.76 4.38 11.59
C GLN A 66 -14.61 5.11 10.56
N ASP A 67 -14.02 6.02 9.80
CA ASP A 67 -14.73 6.91 8.89
C ASP A 67 -14.16 6.94 7.45
N GLY A 68 -13.10 6.17 7.19
CA GLY A 68 -12.40 6.15 5.90
C GLY A 68 -11.65 7.44 5.59
N SER A 69 -11.44 8.34 6.56
CA SER A 69 -10.66 9.55 6.33
C SER A 69 -9.19 9.22 6.05
N LEU A 70 -8.48 10.14 5.38
CA LEU A 70 -7.06 9.97 5.11
C LEU A 70 -6.26 10.23 6.39
N GLU A 71 -5.62 9.19 6.92
CA GLU A 71 -4.80 9.32 8.14
C GLU A 71 -3.34 9.63 7.81
N LYS A 72 -2.73 8.88 6.88
CA LYS A 72 -1.30 8.98 6.59
C LYS A 72 -1.00 8.74 5.11
N THR A 73 0.06 9.39 4.63
CA THR A 73 0.66 9.09 3.33
C THR A 73 2.17 8.99 3.45
N ASN A 74 2.75 7.89 2.99
CA ASN A 74 4.19 7.62 3.05
C ASN A 74 4.73 7.24 1.68
N CYS A 75 5.84 7.84 1.27
CA CYS A 75 6.56 7.39 0.08
C CYS A 75 7.53 6.30 0.48
N ILE A 76 7.33 5.11 -0.07
CA ILE A 76 7.92 3.88 0.44
C ILE A 76 9.45 3.91 0.32
N GLU A 77 9.99 4.42 -0.79
CA GLU A 77 11.44 4.49 -1.00
C GLU A 77 12.13 5.44 -0.02
N ILE A 78 11.46 6.53 0.38
CA ILE A 78 11.99 7.47 1.38
C ILE A 78 11.88 6.87 2.77
N PHE A 79 10.74 6.26 3.10
CA PHE A 79 10.53 5.60 4.39
C PHE A 79 11.55 4.48 4.63
N TYR A 80 11.82 3.65 3.61
CA TYR A 80 12.82 2.59 3.73
C TYR A 80 14.25 3.11 3.80
N LEU A 81 14.57 4.23 3.15
CA LEU A 81 15.85 4.89 3.35
C LEU A 81 16.02 5.37 4.79
N GLU A 82 14.98 5.98 5.38
CA GLU A 82 15.00 6.45 6.77
C GLU A 82 15.17 5.27 7.74
N LEU A 83 14.40 4.20 7.55
CA LEU A 83 14.55 2.96 8.32
C LEU A 83 15.96 2.37 8.19
N GLN A 84 16.51 2.31 6.97
CA GLN A 84 17.86 1.79 6.76
C GLN A 84 18.91 2.66 7.47
N LYS A 85 18.73 3.98 7.52
CA LYS A 85 19.66 4.90 8.19
C LYS A 85 19.73 4.70 9.70
N GLU A 86 18.73 4.10 10.33
CA GLU A 86 18.78 3.72 11.75
C GLU A 86 19.85 2.65 12.02
N PHE A 87 20.06 1.75 11.05
CA PHE A 87 21.05 0.68 11.14
C PHE A 87 22.38 1.01 10.44
N GLU A 88 22.30 1.82 9.38
CA GLU A 88 23.41 2.21 8.52
C GLU A 88 23.34 3.71 8.24
N PRO A 89 23.89 4.58 9.11
CA PRO A 89 23.74 6.04 9.00
C PRO A 89 24.25 6.65 7.68
N LYS A 90 25.06 5.90 6.91
CA LYS A 90 25.60 6.29 5.61
C LYS A 90 24.81 5.74 4.42
N ALA A 91 23.66 5.12 4.63
CA ALA A 91 22.80 4.63 3.55
C ALA A 91 22.37 5.79 2.63
N VAL A 92 22.41 5.55 1.33
CA VAL A 92 22.11 6.55 0.29
C VAL A 92 21.05 5.99 -0.65
N LEU A 93 20.04 6.80 -0.94
CA LEU A 93 19.12 6.55 -2.04
C LEU A 93 19.60 7.29 -3.28
N GLU A 94 19.76 6.58 -4.39
CA GLU A 94 20.10 7.20 -5.66
C GLU A 94 19.04 8.26 -6.01
N ARG A 95 19.48 9.49 -6.34
CA ARG A 95 18.58 10.60 -6.68
C ARG A 95 17.56 10.91 -5.57
N GLU A 96 17.93 10.79 -4.29
CA GLU A 96 17.06 11.05 -3.13
C GLU A 96 16.23 12.35 -3.25
N SER A 97 16.85 13.46 -3.70
CA SER A 97 16.15 14.74 -3.87
C SER A 97 15.02 14.66 -4.89
N LEU A 98 15.17 13.85 -5.95
CA LEU A 98 14.12 13.62 -6.91
C LEU A 98 13.01 12.74 -6.32
N HIS A 99 13.33 11.66 -5.61
CA HIS A 99 12.33 10.89 -4.88
C HIS A 99 11.50 11.76 -3.92
N LYS A 100 12.14 12.69 -3.19
CA LYS A 100 11.45 13.68 -2.34
C LYS A 100 10.53 14.61 -3.12
N LEU A 101 10.96 15.07 -4.30
CA LEU A 101 10.14 15.92 -5.18
C LEU A 101 8.91 15.16 -5.71
N LEU A 102 9.11 13.94 -6.23
CA LEU A 102 8.04 13.08 -6.75
C LEU A 102 7.06 12.74 -5.62
N CYS A 103 7.57 12.41 -4.44
CA CYS A 103 6.78 12.14 -3.24
C CYS A 103 5.80 13.27 -2.92
N ARG A 104 6.30 14.52 -2.84
CA ARG A 104 5.46 15.70 -2.59
C ARG A 104 4.37 15.87 -3.66
N ALA A 105 4.68 15.56 -4.91
CA ALA A 105 3.71 15.64 -6.00
C ALA A 105 2.60 14.58 -5.85
N MET A 106 2.96 13.33 -5.53
CA MET A 106 1.99 12.25 -5.29
C MET A 106 1.11 12.55 -4.07
N GLN A 107 1.71 12.95 -2.95
CA GLN A 107 0.96 13.35 -1.74
C GLN A 107 -0.01 14.48 -2.03
N ARG A 108 0.42 15.49 -2.80
CA ARG A 108 -0.46 16.60 -3.20
C ARG A 108 -1.63 16.13 -4.06
N ALA A 109 -1.42 15.17 -4.96
CA ALA A 109 -2.47 14.61 -5.79
C ALA A 109 -3.54 13.90 -4.97
N VAL A 110 -3.11 13.05 -4.02
CA VAL A 110 -4.01 12.34 -3.09
C VAL A 110 -4.76 13.34 -2.20
N ASN A 111 -4.06 14.29 -1.57
CA ASN A 111 -4.68 15.25 -0.65
C ASN A 111 -5.69 16.19 -1.32
N LYS A 112 -5.52 16.48 -2.62
CA LYS A 112 -6.47 17.29 -3.38
C LYS A 112 -7.66 16.49 -3.92
N THR A 113 -7.57 15.17 -3.89
CA THR A 113 -8.62 14.29 -4.39
C THR A 113 -9.61 14.01 -3.27
N PRO A 114 -10.93 14.13 -3.52
CA PRO A 114 -11.92 13.85 -2.49
C PRO A 114 -11.78 12.42 -1.96
N ILE A 115 -11.51 12.27 -0.66
CA ILE A 115 -11.27 10.97 -0.03
C ILE A 115 -12.46 10.01 -0.20
N SER A 116 -13.68 10.54 -0.27
CA SER A 116 -14.89 9.76 -0.54
C SER A 116 -14.88 9.05 -1.90
N GLN A 117 -14.16 9.58 -2.90
CA GLN A 117 -13.99 8.92 -4.19
C GLN A 117 -12.89 7.85 -4.15
N ILE A 118 -11.84 8.06 -3.35
CA ILE A 118 -10.80 7.05 -3.10
C ILE A 118 -11.44 5.85 -2.37
N ASN A 119 -12.23 6.09 -1.32
CA ASN A 119 -12.92 5.03 -0.56
C ASN A 119 -13.92 4.24 -1.41
N LYS A 120 -14.59 4.89 -2.37
CA LYS A 120 -15.47 4.20 -3.32
C LYS A 120 -14.70 3.26 -4.24
N THR A 121 -13.44 3.58 -4.54
CA THR A 121 -12.56 2.74 -5.36
C THR A 121 -12.02 1.56 -4.54
N PHE A 122 -11.81 1.74 -3.23
CA PHE A 122 -11.24 0.75 -2.32
C PHE A 122 -12.12 0.53 -1.08
N PRO A 123 -13.32 -0.05 -1.23
CA PRO A 123 -14.24 -0.21 -0.11
C PRO A 123 -13.70 -1.22 0.91
N GLY A 124 -13.58 -0.81 2.17
CA GLY A 124 -13.15 -1.67 3.27
C GLY A 124 -11.64 -1.96 3.30
N THR A 125 -10.85 -1.26 2.47
CA THR A 125 -9.39 -1.34 2.51
C THR A 125 -8.82 -0.25 3.42
N ASN A 126 -7.92 -0.62 4.32
CA ASN A 126 -7.29 0.33 5.26
C ASN A 126 -5.97 0.87 4.71
N ASP A 127 -5.23 0.06 3.95
CA ASP A 127 -3.93 0.44 3.41
C ASP A 127 -3.89 0.20 1.90
N ILE A 128 -3.48 1.20 1.15
CA ILE A 128 -3.43 1.18 -0.31
C ILE A 128 -2.05 1.62 -0.76
N ALA A 129 -1.37 0.83 -1.59
CA ALA A 129 -0.15 1.26 -2.27
C ALA A 129 -0.43 1.60 -3.72
N LEU A 130 -0.02 2.81 -4.11
CA LEU A 130 -0.18 3.36 -5.45
C LEU A 130 1.19 3.61 -6.05
N LYS A 131 1.50 2.92 -7.14
CA LYS A 131 2.72 3.10 -7.91
C LYS A 131 2.46 4.07 -9.06
N PHE A 132 3.17 5.19 -9.05
CA PHE A 132 3.01 6.26 -10.03
C PHE A 132 4.04 6.13 -11.14
N ASP A 133 3.59 6.07 -12.39
CA ASP A 133 4.45 6.14 -13.56
C ASP A 133 4.51 7.58 -14.09
N PHE A 134 5.58 8.29 -13.75
CA PHE A 134 5.80 9.67 -14.15
C PHE A 134 6.11 9.84 -15.65
N SER A 135 6.31 8.74 -16.40
CA SER A 135 6.49 8.79 -17.86
C SER A 135 5.19 8.64 -18.64
N THR A 136 4.22 7.89 -18.11
CA THR A 136 2.95 7.62 -18.79
C THR A 136 1.73 8.28 -18.14
N GLY A 137 1.86 8.77 -16.90
CA GLY A 137 0.74 9.31 -16.13
C GLY A 137 -0.27 8.24 -15.72
N LEU A 138 0.17 6.98 -15.63
CA LEU A 138 -0.60 5.85 -15.13
C LEU A 138 -0.30 5.62 -13.64
N ILE A 139 -1.32 5.19 -12.91
CA ILE A 139 -1.23 4.82 -11.50
C ILE A 139 -1.70 3.38 -11.38
N LYS A 140 -0.85 2.54 -10.79
CA LYS A 140 -1.16 1.13 -10.54
C LYS A 140 -1.33 0.90 -9.05
N VAL A 141 -2.38 0.21 -8.69
CA VAL A 141 -2.50 -0.40 -7.37
C VAL A 141 -1.50 -1.55 -7.32
N THR A 142 -0.75 -1.61 -6.23
CA THR A 142 0.26 -2.63 -6.00
C THR A 142 0.17 -3.07 -4.55
N GLU A 143 0.77 -4.20 -4.24
CA GLU A 143 1.09 -4.55 -2.86
C GLU A 143 2.16 -3.59 -2.33
N ILE A 144 2.11 -3.31 -1.02
CA ILE A 144 3.19 -2.61 -0.32
C ILE A 144 4.42 -3.53 -0.41
N PRO A 145 5.47 -3.16 -1.16
CA PRO A 145 6.65 -4.01 -1.28
C PRO A 145 7.28 -4.17 0.10
N TYR A 146 7.76 -5.36 0.44
CA TYR A 146 8.50 -5.55 1.68
C TYR A 146 9.76 -4.67 1.72
N PRO A 147 10.16 -4.17 2.91
CA PRO A 147 11.45 -3.52 3.04
C PRO A 147 12.57 -4.49 2.60
N PRO A 148 13.69 -3.96 2.05
CA PRO A 148 14.82 -4.80 1.71
C PRO A 148 15.23 -5.66 2.92
N LEU A 149 15.57 -6.92 2.67
CA LEU A 149 15.77 -7.96 3.69
C LEU A 149 16.87 -7.64 4.71
N ASP A 150 17.82 -6.77 4.39
CA ASP A 150 18.95 -6.46 5.26
C ASP A 150 18.51 -5.72 6.56
N PRO A 151 17.61 -4.71 6.49
CA PRO A 151 16.84 -4.23 7.64
C PRO A 151 15.99 -5.30 8.35
N LEU A 152 15.28 -6.17 7.60
CA LEU A 152 14.36 -7.15 8.19
C LEU A 152 15.08 -8.23 9.00
N LEU A 153 16.25 -8.70 8.57
CA LEU A 153 17.10 -9.63 9.34
C LEU A 153 17.57 -9.01 10.67
N ARG A 154 17.62 -7.68 10.77
CA ARG A 154 17.90 -6.96 12.02
C ARG A 154 16.63 -6.70 12.84
N LEU A 155 15.47 -6.56 12.18
CA LEU A 155 14.15 -6.33 12.79
C LEU A 155 13.42 -7.63 13.22
N GLU A 156 13.80 -8.80 12.68
CA GLU A 156 13.33 -10.14 13.08
C GLU A 156 13.53 -10.39 14.58
N ASN A 157 14.54 -9.75 15.19
CA ASN A 157 14.80 -9.83 16.62
C ASN A 157 14.02 -8.81 17.47
N VAL A 158 13.22 -7.92 16.87
CA VAL A 158 12.64 -6.76 17.56
C VAL A 158 11.14 -6.55 17.32
N PHE A 159 10.57 -6.95 16.17
CA PHE A 159 9.21 -6.49 15.79
C PHE A 159 8.27 -7.52 15.12
N LEU A 160 8.59 -8.82 15.13
CA LEU A 160 7.64 -9.84 14.68
C LEU A 160 6.80 -10.34 15.85
N ASP A 161 5.48 -10.42 15.67
CA ASP A 161 4.62 -11.18 16.57
C ASP A 161 4.73 -12.69 16.26
N GLU A 162 4.16 -13.55 17.12
CA GLU A 162 4.24 -15.03 16.98
C GLU A 162 3.62 -15.59 15.68
N THR A 163 3.07 -14.74 14.80
CA THR A 163 2.46 -15.10 13.51
C THR A 163 3.23 -14.60 12.29
N ASP A 164 4.43 -14.02 12.46
CA ASP A 164 5.30 -13.51 11.38
C ASP A 164 4.65 -12.40 10.52
N VAL A 165 3.71 -11.64 11.10
CA VAL A 165 3.04 -10.53 10.41
C VAL A 165 3.64 -9.19 10.86
N LEU A 166 4.03 -8.34 9.90
CA LEU A 166 4.45 -6.96 10.16
C LEU A 166 3.23 -6.10 10.54
N VAL A 167 3.12 -5.75 11.82
CA VAL A 167 2.11 -4.81 12.31
C VAL A 167 2.61 -3.37 12.07
N PHE A 168 2.09 -2.72 11.02
CA PHE A 168 2.24 -1.28 10.86
C PHE A 168 1.27 -0.56 11.81
N GLY A 169 1.77 -0.17 12.97
CA GLY A 169 1.07 0.76 13.87
C GLY A 169 0.63 0.12 15.20
N ASP A 170 1.53 0.17 16.17
CA ASP A 170 1.35 0.75 17.51
C ASP A 170 2.66 0.47 18.27
N ILE A 171 3.64 1.36 18.15
CA ILE A 171 4.86 1.26 18.96
C ILE A 171 4.51 1.79 20.35
N GLU A 172 3.96 0.93 21.22
CA GLU A 172 4.29 1.06 22.64
C GLU A 172 5.72 0.56 22.81
N LEU A 173 6.66 1.52 22.91
CA LEU A 173 8.04 1.24 23.27
C LEU A 173 8.05 0.37 24.54
N PRO A 174 8.87 -0.69 24.60
CA PRO A 174 9.17 -1.41 25.85
C PRO A 174 9.51 -0.41 26.96
N GLU A 175 9.00 -0.63 28.17
CA GLU A 175 9.22 0.27 29.32
C GLU A 175 10.73 0.53 29.58
N GLU A 176 11.60 -0.41 29.19
CA GLU A 176 13.05 -0.22 29.29
C GLU A 176 13.55 0.97 28.43
N LEU A 177 12.99 1.17 27.23
CA LEU A 177 13.37 2.25 26.30
C LEU A 177 12.71 3.60 26.63
N LYS A 178 11.58 3.61 27.37
CA LYS A 178 10.99 4.86 27.88
C LYS A 178 11.86 5.53 28.93
N SER A 179 12.61 4.74 29.70
CA SER A 179 13.51 5.24 30.75
C SER A 179 14.72 6.00 30.20
N GLU A 180 15.21 5.64 29.00
CA GLU A 180 16.34 6.32 28.33
C GLU A 180 15.92 7.61 27.62
N ILE A 181 14.65 7.74 27.22
CA ILE A 181 14.10 8.94 26.58
C ILE A 181 13.59 9.97 27.61
N SER A 182 13.36 9.56 28.86
CA SER A 182 12.95 10.44 29.97
C SER A 182 14.05 11.40 30.47
N GLN A 183 15.26 11.34 29.94
CA GLN A 183 16.27 12.35 30.27
C GLN A 183 16.09 13.58 29.38
N SER A 184 15.19 14.46 29.84
CA SER A 184 15.00 15.83 29.34
C SER A 184 16.32 16.59 29.16
N PRO A 185 16.39 17.52 28.21
CA PRO A 185 17.59 18.31 27.94
C PRO A 185 17.88 19.29 29.09
N LEU A 186 19.18 19.54 29.30
CA LEU A 186 19.68 20.77 29.93
C LEU A 186 19.33 22.00 29.08
#